data_AF-A0A2J7VVW2-F1
#
_entry.id   AF-A0A2J7VVW2-F1
#
_cell.length_a   1.000
_cell.length_b   1.000
_cell.length_c   1.000
_cell.angle_alpha   90.00
_cell.angle_beta   90.00
_cell.angle_gamma   90.00
#
_symmetry.space_group_name_H-M   'P 1'
#
loop_
_entity.id
_entity.type
_entity.pdbx_description
1 polymer ?
#
loop_
_entity_poly.entity_id
_entity_poly.type
_entity_poly.pdbx_seq_one_letter_code
_entity_poly.pdbx_strand_id
1 'polypeptide(L)' 'MARVNAAANEAVSDPEVRDKLSRLGITPATGTPAHFTAMVAQDAAKWKKIITERKIISD' A
#
# COMPACT_ATOMS: atom_id res chain seq x y z
N MET A 1 8.28 -0.23 15.18
CA MET A 1 7.30 -0.57 14.12
C MET A 1 5.85 -0.27 14.49
N ALA A 2 5.34 -0.68 15.67
CA ALA A 2 3.95 -0.40 16.07
C ALA A 2 3.61 1.11 16.17
N ARG A 3 4.52 1.95 16.70
CA ARG A 3 4.30 3.40 16.89
C ARG A 3 4.12 4.16 15.57
N VAL A 4 4.84 3.77 14.52
CA VAL A 4 4.74 4.38 13.19
C VAL A 4 3.42 3.99 12.52
N ASN A 5 3.01 2.73 12.64
CA ASN A 5 1.71 2.28 12.12
C ASN A 5 0.55 2.99 12.83
N ALA A 6 0.61 3.13 14.16
CA ALA A 6 -0.40 3.85 14.93
C ALA A 6 -0.50 5.33 14.52
N ALA A 7 0.63 6.04 14.43
CA ALA A 7 0.66 7.44 14.00
C ALA A 7 0.17 7.62 12.55
N ALA A 8 0.50 6.68 11.65
CA ALA A 8 0.00 6.69 10.28
C ALA A 8 -1.53 6.50 10.21
N ASN A 9 -2.08 5.57 11.00
CA ASN A 9 -3.53 5.35 11.06
C ASN A 9 -4.26 6.56 11.66
N GLU A 10 -3.66 7.22 12.65
CA GLU A 10 -4.21 8.41 13.29
C GLU A 10 -4.22 9.60 12.30
N ALA A 11 -3.13 9.83 11.57
CA ALA A 11 -3.04 10.87 10.55
C ALA A 11 -4.03 10.66 9.39
N VAL A 12 -4.24 9.41 8.95
CA VAL A 12 -5.22 9.08 7.90
C VAL A 12 -6.67 9.10 8.43
N SER A 13 -6.85 9.12 9.75
CA SER A 13 -8.18 9.24 10.36
C SER A 13 -8.70 10.68 10.38
N ASP A 14 -7.82 11.67 10.27
CA ASP A 14 -8.15 13.08 10.19
C ASP A 14 -9.01 13.37 8.93
N PRO A 15 -10.22 13.96 9.09
CA PRO A 15 -11.10 14.30 7.98
C PRO A 15 -10.45 15.22 6.93
N GLU A 16 -9.59 16.16 7.35
CA GLU A 16 -8.91 17.09 6.44
C GLU A 16 -7.87 16.37 5.59
N VAL A 17 -7.15 15.41 6.19
CA VAL A 17 -6.18 14.58 5.49
C VAL A 17 -6.90 13.67 4.48
N ARG A 18 -8.05 13.10 4.85
CA ARG A 18 -8.87 12.30 3.94
C ARG A 18 -9.41 13.11 2.77
N ASP A 19 -9.87 14.33 3.01
CA ASP A 19 -10.36 15.22 1.95
C ASP A 19 -9.25 15.62 0.97
N LYS A 20 -8.05 15.90 1.48
CA LYS A 20 -6.89 16.20 0.62
C LYS A 20 -6.45 14.98 -0.20
N LEU A 21 -6.42 13.79 0.40
CA LEU A 21 -6.07 12.55 -0.30
C LEU A 21 -7.12 12.19 -1.37
N SER A 22 -8.42 12.33 -1.06
CA SER A 22 -9.50 12.03 -2.00
C SER A 22 -9.48 12.98 -3.21
N ARG A 23 -9.18 14.27 -2.99
CA ARG A 23 -8.99 15.27 -4.06
C ARG A 23 -7.83 14.94 -5.00
N LEU A 24 -6.84 14.20 -4.54
CA LEU A 24 -5.71 13.71 -5.34
C LEU A 24 -6.01 12.37 -6.03
N GLY A 25 -7.23 11.83 -5.90
CA GLY A 25 -7.61 10.52 -6.42
C GLY A 25 -7.05 9.35 -5.61
N ILE A 26 -6.48 9.61 -4.42
CA ILE A 26 -5.92 8.59 -3.54
C ILE A 26 -7.05 8.09 -2.65
N THR A 27 -7.42 6.82 -2.81
CA THR A 27 -8.31 6.15 -1.85
C THR A 27 -7.47 5.74 -0.66
N PRO A 28 -7.69 6.28 0.56
CA PRO A 28 -6.91 5.88 1.72
C PRO A 28 -7.15 4.40 2.01
N ALA A 29 -6.15 3.57 1.77
CA ALA A 29 -6.20 2.15 2.14
C ALA A 29 -6.10 2.05 3.67
N THR A 30 -7.24 2.06 4.35
CA THR A 30 -7.30 1.74 5.78
C THR A 30 -7.08 0.23 5.94
N GLY A 31 -5.93 -0.16 6.47
CA GLY A 31 -5.60 -1.56 6.68
C GLY A 31 -4.73 -1.76 7.91
N THR A 32 -4.87 -2.90 8.57
CA THR A 32 -3.92 -3.31 9.61
C THR A 32 -2.55 -3.56 8.97
N PRO A 33 -1.44 -3.48 9.74
CA PRO A 33 -0.12 -3.83 9.21
C PRO A 33 -0.08 -5.25 8.63
N ALA A 34 -0.89 -6.17 9.14
CA ALA A 34 -1.04 -7.51 8.57
C ALA A 34 -1.62 -7.51 7.15
N HIS A 35 -2.61 -6.64 6.89
CA HIS A 35 -3.18 -6.48 5.55
C HIS A 35 -2.15 -5.94 4.56
N PHE A 36 -1.33 -4.97 4.96
CA PHE A 36 -0.25 -4.45 4.12
C PHE A 36 0.79 -5.53 3.80
N THR A 37 1.22 -6.31 4.81
CA THR A 37 2.14 -7.43 4.59
C THR A 37 1.57 -8.45 3.61
N ALA A 38 0.28 -8.80 3.73
CA ALA A 38 -0.38 -9.72 2.83
C ALA A 38 -0.42 -9.19 1.38
N MET A 39 -0.76 -7.91 1.20
CA MET A 39 -0.79 -7.25 -0.11
C MET A 39 0.59 -7.27 -0.77
N VAL A 40 1.65 -6.87 -0.05
CA VAL A 40 3.02 -6.88 -0.57
C VAL A 40 3.46 -8.28 -0.97
N ALA A 41 3.14 -9.31 -0.18
CA ALA A 41 3.48 -10.68 -0.51
C ALA A 41 2.75 -11.18 -1.78
N GLN A 42 1.47 -10.85 -1.93
CA GLN A 42 0.68 -11.18 -3.12
C GLN A 42 1.22 -10.48 -4.37
N ASP A 43 1.51 -9.18 -4.27
CA ASP A 43 2.04 -8.40 -5.38
C ASP A 43 3.43 -8.91 -5.80
N ALA A 44 4.32 -9.15 -4.84
CA ALA A 44 5.65 -9.70 -5.12
C ALA A 44 5.56 -11.03 -5.88
N ALA A 45 4.67 -11.94 -5.47
CA ALA A 45 4.46 -13.21 -6.14
C ALA A 45 3.91 -13.03 -7.56
N LYS A 46 2.91 -12.15 -7.73
CA LYS A 46 2.30 -11.83 -9.02
C LYS A 46 3.32 -11.25 -10.00
N TRP A 47 4.08 -10.26 -9.58
CA TRP A 47 5.06 -9.60 -10.44
C TRP A 47 6.23 -10.52 -10.76
N LYS A 48 6.72 -11.32 -9.81
CA LYS A 48 7.74 -12.35 -10.07
C LYS A 48 7.30 -13.32 -11.17
N LYS A 49 6.04 -13.78 -11.12
CA LYS A 49 5.46 -14.65 -12.15
C LYS A 49 5.47 -13.98 -13.52
N ILE A 50 4.94 -12.76 -13.61
CA ILE A 50 4.88 -11.99 -14.87
C ILE A 50 6.27 -11.75 -15.45
N ILE A 51 7.24 -11.34 -14.63
CA ILE A 51 8.63 -11.09 -15.05
C ILE A 51 9.24 -12.37 -15.66
N THR A 52 9.06 -13.50 -14.98
CA THR A 52 9.58 -14.80 -15.43
C THR A 52 8.91 -15.25 -16.74
N GLU A 53 7.58 -15.21 -16.80
CA GLU A 53 6.81 -15.66 -17.95
C GLU A 53 7.03 -14.79 -19.19
N ARG A 54 7.16 -13.48 -19.00
CA ARG A 54 7.31 -12.51 -20.10
C ARG A 54 8.76 -12.16 -20.41
N LYS A 55 9.73 -12.75 -19.69
CA LYS A 55 11.16 -12.48 -19.84
C LYS A 55 11.48 -10.98 -19.79
N ILE A 56 10.85 -10.28 -18.86
CA ILE A 56 11.09 -8.85 -18.65
C ILE A 56 12.45 -8.72 -17.98
N ILE A 57 13.34 -7.94 -18.59
CA ILE A 57 14.68 -7.61 -18.09
C ILE A 57 14.78 -6.10 -18.03
N SER A 58 15.40 -5.56 -16.97
CA SER A 58 15.75 -4.15 -16.91
C SER A 58 17.01 -3.88 -17.75
N ASP A 59 17.07 -2.72 -18.39
CA ASP A 59 18.27 -2.22 -19.09
C ASP A 59 19.48 -2.03 -18.14
#